data_AF-A0A8T4G839-F1
#
_entry.id   AF-A0A8T4G839-F1
#
_cell.length_a   1.000
_cell.length_b   1.000
_cell.length_c   1.000
_cell.angle_alpha   90.00
_cell.angle_beta   90.00
_cell.angle_gamma   90.00
#
_symmetry.space_group_name_H-M   'P 1'
#
loop_
_entity.id
_entity.type
_entity.pdbx_description
1 polymer ?
#
loop_
_entity_poly.entity_id
_entity_poly.type
_entity_poly.pdbx_seq_one_letter_code
_entity_poly.pdbx_strand_id
1 'polypeptide(L)'
;MRIRFVRKVRAEELVKEFERKYGSLERLERYLKDHPDDYVALMDYEDWKHLLANPDVEVEEGEIVVTDVSFLTPQKLQILEAIKKYKPKSIRELAEKVGRDVKNVYLDVKDLERVGLIELHNSGRAKRVELKYNEVVIAI
;
A
#
# COMPACT_ATOMS: atom_id res chain seq x y z
N MET A 1 -6.02 11.42 -19.31
CA MET A 1 -6.26 10.11 -18.66
C MET A 1 -5.44 10.06 -17.38
N ARG A 2 -6.06 9.77 -16.24
CA ARG A 2 -5.40 9.66 -14.93
C ARG A 2 -5.62 8.24 -14.41
N ILE A 3 -4.61 7.63 -13.80
CA ILE A 3 -4.75 6.33 -13.15
C ILE A 3 -4.77 6.56 -11.65
N ARG A 4 -5.83 6.08 -10.99
CA ARG A 4 -5.96 6.08 -9.53
C ARG A 4 -5.70 4.66 -9.02
N PHE A 5 -4.85 4.55 -8.02
CA PHE A 5 -4.66 3.31 -7.27
C PHE A 5 -5.42 3.39 -5.96
N VAL A 6 -6.24 2.37 -5.71
CA VAL A 6 -7.14 2.32 -4.55
C VAL A 6 -6.85 1.05 -3.77
N ARG A 7 -6.83 1.19 -2.44
CA ARG A 7 -6.73 0.10 -1.48
C ARG A 7 -8.08 -0.01 -0.78
N LYS A 8 -8.85 -1.04 -1.11
CA LYS A 8 -10.06 -1.38 -0.34
C LYS A 8 -9.69 -2.20 0.88
N VAL A 9 -10.05 -1.70 2.06
CA VAL A 9 -9.74 -2.34 3.34
C VAL A 9 -11.01 -2.35 4.19
N ARG A 10 -11.29 -3.48 4.86
CA ARG A 10 -12.36 -3.53 5.86
C ARG A 10 -11.98 -2.69 7.07
N ALA A 11 -12.94 -2.02 7.69
CA ALA A 11 -12.71 -1.23 8.90
C ALA A 11 -11.96 -2.01 10.00
N GLU A 12 -12.28 -3.29 10.18
CA GLU A 12 -11.58 -4.18 11.13
C GLU A 12 -10.06 -4.25 10.94
N GLU A 13 -9.58 -4.23 9.68
CA GLU A 13 -8.14 -4.32 9.42
C GLU A 13 -7.45 -2.97 9.59
N LEU A 14 -8.14 -1.87 9.29
CA LEU A 14 -7.65 -0.53 9.59
C LEU A 14 -7.57 -0.28 11.10
N VAL A 15 -8.55 -0.75 11.86
CA VAL A 15 -8.50 -0.72 13.34
C VAL A 15 -7.25 -1.44 13.85
N LYS A 16 -6.93 -2.63 13.33
CA LYS A 16 -5.70 -3.34 13.70
C LYS A 16 -4.43 -2.59 13.30
N GLU A 17 -4.45 -1.81 12.22
CA GLU A 17 -3.33 -0.95 11.84
C GLU A 17 -3.14 0.20 12.83
N PHE A 18 -4.22 0.85 13.26
CA PHE A 18 -4.18 1.86 14.33
C PHE A 18 -3.73 1.29 15.67
N GLU A 19 -4.22 0.10 16.05
CA GLU A 19 -3.75 -0.62 17.25
C GLU A 19 -2.24 -0.89 17.20
N ARG A 20 -1.69 -1.31 16.04
CA ARG A 20 -0.25 -1.49 15.87
C ARG A 20 0.53 -0.17 15.95
N LYS A 21 -0.02 0.91 15.40
CA LYS A 21 0.63 2.23 15.32
C LYS A 21 0.64 2.94 16.68
N TYR A 22 -0.49 2.95 17.38
CA TYR A 22 -0.72 3.77 18.56
C TYR A 22 -0.91 2.97 19.85
N GLY A 23 -1.14 1.66 19.76
CA GLY A 23 -1.40 0.77 20.89
C GLY A 23 -2.88 0.72 21.29
N SER A 24 -3.47 1.86 21.64
CA SER A 24 -4.91 1.96 21.98
C SER A 24 -5.45 3.36 21.70
N LEU A 25 -6.76 3.48 21.54
CA LEU A 25 -7.42 4.76 21.29
C LEU A 25 -7.20 5.73 22.46
N GLU A 26 -7.23 5.24 23.71
CA GLU A 26 -6.97 6.05 24.91
C GLU A 26 -5.53 6.53 24.98
N ARG A 27 -4.58 5.75 24.46
CA ARG A 27 -3.18 6.15 24.41
C ARG A 27 -2.99 7.28 23.40
N LEU A 28 -3.62 7.20 22.24
CA LEU A 28 -3.62 8.27 21.24
C LEU A 28 -4.32 9.53 21.77
N GLU A 29 -5.47 9.38 22.43
CA GLU A 29 -6.18 10.49 23.07
C GLU A 29 -5.29 11.21 24.08
N ARG A 30 -4.58 10.47 24.95
CA ARG A 30 -3.63 11.08 25.90
C ARG A 30 -2.49 11.81 25.18
N TYR A 31 -1.93 11.23 24.12
CA TYR A 31 -0.89 11.87 23.32
C TYR A 31 -1.36 13.21 22.75
N LEU A 32 -2.57 13.27 22.19
CA LEU A 32 -3.13 14.48 21.60
C LEU A 32 -3.38 15.61 22.60
N LYS A 33 -3.56 15.31 23.90
CA LYS A 33 -3.66 16.34 24.93
C LYS A 33 -2.38 17.16 25.05
N ASP A 34 -1.23 16.50 24.91
CA ASP A 34 0.09 17.13 24.99
C ASP A 34 0.55 17.63 23.59
N HIS A 35 -0.06 17.13 22.52
CA HIS A 35 0.30 17.42 21.13
C HIS A 35 -0.93 17.79 20.26
N PRO A 36 -1.69 18.84 20.59
CA PRO A 36 -2.93 19.18 19.89
C PRO A 36 -2.73 19.60 18.43
N ASP A 37 -1.52 20.07 18.09
CA ASP A 37 -1.16 20.51 16.74
C ASP A 37 -0.63 19.36 15.85
N ASP A 38 -0.55 18.13 16.36
CA ASP A 38 -0.30 16.96 15.52
C ASP A 38 -1.58 16.58 14.76
N TYR A 39 -1.83 17.33 13.68
CA TYR A 39 -3.00 17.12 12.82
C TYR A 39 -3.08 15.70 12.24
N VAL A 40 -1.93 15.04 12.04
CA VAL A 40 -1.91 13.66 11.53
C VAL A 40 -2.44 12.73 12.61
N ALA A 41 -1.94 12.84 13.84
CA ALA A 41 -2.45 12.06 14.95
C ALA A 41 -3.93 12.36 15.27
N LEU A 42 -4.37 13.61 15.08
CA LEU A 42 -5.76 14.01 15.26
C LEU A 42 -6.69 13.39 14.22
N MET A 43 -6.29 13.41 12.94
CA MET A 43 -7.03 12.74 11.87
C MET A 43 -7.13 11.24 12.14
N ASP A 44 -6.02 10.60 12.45
CA ASP A 44 -5.99 9.16 12.78
C ASP A 44 -6.88 8.82 13.98
N TYR A 45 -6.98 9.71 14.98
CA TYR A 45 -7.87 9.51 16.13
C TYR A 45 -9.35 9.56 15.73
N GLU A 46 -9.74 10.57 14.95
CA GLU A 46 -11.12 10.71 14.47
C GLU A 46 -11.51 9.56 13.53
N ASP A 47 -10.61 9.18 12.62
CA ASP A 47 -10.80 8.03 11.72
C ASP A 47 -10.95 6.74 12.52
N TRP A 48 -10.06 6.48 13.48
CA TRP A 48 -10.14 5.27 14.31
C TRP A 48 -11.45 5.20 15.09
N LYS A 49 -11.89 6.32 15.68
CA LYS A 49 -13.18 6.40 16.38
C LYS A 49 -14.36 6.14 15.43
N HIS A 50 -14.31 6.67 14.22
CA HIS A 50 -15.34 6.45 13.20
C HIS A 50 -15.42 4.98 12.78
N LEU A 51 -14.29 4.31 12.56
CA LEU A 51 -14.23 2.90 12.17
C LEU A 51 -14.76 1.97 13.28
N LEU A 52 -14.43 2.25 14.54
CA LEU A 52 -14.94 1.47 15.68
C LEU A 52 -16.47 1.55 15.80
N ALA A 53 -17.05 2.70 15.45
CA ALA A 53 -18.49 2.88 15.44
C ALA A 53 -19.18 2.21 14.23
N ASN A 54 -18.42 1.89 13.18
CA ASN A 54 -18.94 1.38 11.91
C ASN A 54 -18.10 0.16 11.44
N PRO A 55 -18.10 -0.97 12.17
CA PRO A 55 -17.18 -2.08 11.89
C PRO A 55 -17.42 -2.77 10.53
N ASP A 56 -18.63 -2.67 9.98
CA ASP A 56 -19.02 -3.33 8.73
C ASP A 56 -18.69 -2.52 7.47
N VAL A 57 -18.14 -1.31 7.59
CA VAL A 57 -17.85 -0.48 6.42
C VAL A 57 -16.56 -0.95 5.73
N GLU A 58 -16.61 -1.01 4.41
CA GLU A 58 -15.42 -1.06 3.57
C GLU A 58 -14.97 0.37 3.31
N VAL A 59 -13.72 0.66 3.67
CA VAL A 59 -13.10 1.96 3.41
C VAL A 59 -12.21 1.84 2.18
N GLU A 60 -12.41 2.78 1.25
CA GLU A 60 -11.49 2.99 0.14
C GLU A 60 -10.39 3.94 0.61
N GLU A 61 -9.22 3.40 0.95
CA GLU A 61 -8.03 4.20 1.22
C GLU A 61 -7.17 4.37 -0.03
N GLY A 62 -6.60 5.55 -0.19
CA GLY A 62 -5.52 5.79 -1.13
C GLY A 62 -5.90 6.64 -2.35
N GLU A 63 -5.08 7.65 -2.58
CA GLU A 63 -4.93 8.28 -3.89
C GLU A 63 -3.45 8.34 -4.25
N ILE A 64 -3.01 7.43 -5.13
CA ILE A 64 -1.86 7.72 -5.99
C ILE A 64 -2.42 7.97 -7.38
N VAL A 65 -2.28 9.21 -7.83
CA VAL A 65 -2.61 9.64 -9.18
C VAL A 65 -1.35 9.51 -10.03
N VAL A 66 -1.23 8.41 -10.79
CA VAL A 66 -0.25 8.39 -11.88
C VAL A 66 -0.87 9.16 -13.04
N THR A 67 -0.35 10.37 -13.27
CA THR A 67 -0.83 11.27 -14.32
C THR A 67 -0.30 10.92 -15.69
N ASP A 68 0.83 10.19 -15.75
CA ASP A 68 1.44 9.74 -17.00
C ASP A 68 1.28 8.22 -17.16
N VAL A 69 0.31 7.85 -17.99
CA VAL A 69 -0.02 6.47 -18.32
C VAL A 69 1.17 5.71 -18.93
N SER A 70 2.09 6.42 -19.59
CA SER A 70 3.27 5.80 -20.21
C SER A 70 4.19 5.12 -19.19
N PHE A 71 4.08 5.52 -17.91
CA PHE A 71 4.79 4.88 -16.81
C PHE A 71 4.40 3.40 -16.64
N LEU A 72 3.11 3.05 -16.80
CA LEU A 72 2.61 1.68 -16.65
C LEU A 72 2.71 0.90 -17.96
N THR A 73 3.95 0.60 -18.35
CA THR A 73 4.22 -0.26 -19.49
C THR A 73 3.61 -1.67 -19.30
N PRO A 74 3.33 -2.41 -20.38
CA PRO A 74 2.84 -3.79 -20.27
C PRO A 74 3.71 -4.68 -19.38
N GLN A 75 5.03 -4.44 -19.37
CA GLN A 75 6.00 -5.13 -18.54
C GLN A 75 5.83 -4.84 -17.04
N LYS A 76 5.53 -3.58 -16.67
CA LYS A 76 5.24 -3.19 -15.29
C LYS A 76 3.88 -3.71 -14.82
N LEU A 77 2.87 -3.70 -15.70
CA LEU A 77 1.57 -4.32 -15.42
C LEU A 77 1.71 -5.82 -15.15
N GLN A 78 2.50 -6.54 -15.96
CA GLN A 78 2.80 -7.95 -15.74
C GLN A 78 3.47 -8.20 -14.38
N ILE A 79 4.36 -7.30 -13.94
CA ILE A 79 4.98 -7.39 -12.61
C ILE A 79 3.94 -7.22 -11.50
N LEU A 80 3.07 -6.20 -11.58
CA LEU A 80 2.02 -5.96 -10.58
C LEU A 80 1.08 -7.17 -10.47
N GLU A 81 0.64 -7.72 -11.60
CA GLU A 81 -0.17 -8.94 -11.65
C GLU A 81 0.54 -10.15 -11.02
N ALA A 82 1.82 -10.34 -11.34
CA ALA A 82 2.60 -11.45 -10.81
C ALA A 82 2.82 -11.34 -9.30
N ILE A 83 3.03 -10.14 -8.76
CA ILE A 83 3.12 -9.92 -7.31
C ILE A 83 1.80 -10.31 -6.64
N LYS A 84 0.66 -9.85 -7.18
CA LYS A 84 -0.68 -10.17 -6.66
C LYS A 84 -0.94 -11.68 -6.67
N LYS A 85 -0.62 -12.35 -7.77
CA LYS A 85 -0.93 -13.76 -8.01
C LYS A 85 -0.03 -14.71 -7.25
N TYR A 86 1.29 -14.47 -7.26
CA TYR A 86 2.27 -15.44 -6.78
C TYR A 86 2.85 -15.09 -5.41
N LYS A 87 2.68 -13.86 -4.90
CA LYS A 87 3.25 -13.38 -3.63
C LYS A 87 4.73 -13.77 -3.47
N PRO A 88 5.58 -13.40 -4.44
CA PRO A 88 6.97 -13.87 -4.48
C PRO A 88 7.76 -13.40 -3.26
N LYS A 89 8.62 -14.27 -2.74
CA LYS A 89 9.48 -14.00 -1.59
C LYS A 89 10.75 -13.23 -1.96
N SER A 90 11.03 -13.07 -3.26
CA SER A 90 12.17 -12.31 -3.76
C SER A 90 11.96 -11.75 -5.17
N ILE A 91 12.74 -10.72 -5.54
CA ILE A 91 12.80 -10.20 -6.93
C ILE A 91 13.23 -11.28 -7.93
N ARG A 92 14.10 -12.22 -7.50
CA ARG A 92 14.54 -13.33 -8.35
C ARG A 92 13.40 -14.30 -8.65
N GLU A 93 12.64 -14.68 -7.62
CA GLU A 93 11.45 -15.52 -7.79
C GLU A 93 10.41 -14.81 -8.67
N LEU A 94 10.19 -13.51 -8.45
CA LEU A 94 9.31 -12.71 -9.32
C LEU A 94 9.76 -12.79 -10.78
N ALA A 95 11.06 -12.61 -11.06
CA ALA A 95 11.63 -12.70 -12.39
C ALA A 95 11.42 -14.08 -13.04
N GLU A 96 11.59 -15.15 -12.27
CA GLU A 96 11.27 -16.52 -12.69
C GLU A 96 9.78 -16.68 -13.04
N LYS A 97 8.86 -16.11 -12.23
CA LYS A 97 7.41 -16.19 -12.47
C LYS A 97 6.96 -15.42 -13.72
N VAL A 98 7.63 -14.32 -14.07
CA VAL A 98 7.31 -13.55 -15.28
C VAL A 98 8.15 -13.95 -16.50
N GLY A 99 9.13 -14.85 -16.34
CA GLY A 99 10.01 -15.31 -17.41
C GLY A 99 10.92 -14.22 -17.97
N ARG A 100 11.36 -13.28 -17.14
CA ARG A 100 12.19 -12.12 -17.54
C ARG A 100 13.54 -12.12 -16.82
N ASP A 101 14.51 -11.43 -17.40
CA ASP A 101 15.81 -11.22 -16.77
C ASP A 101 15.70 -10.46 -15.43
N VAL A 102 16.47 -10.90 -14.44
CA VAL A 102 16.43 -10.37 -13.06
C VAL A 102 16.79 -8.89 -12.99
N LYS A 103 17.74 -8.40 -13.80
CA LYS A 103 18.15 -7.00 -13.80
C LYS A 103 17.02 -6.11 -14.30
N ASN A 104 16.33 -6.52 -15.37
CA ASN A 104 15.21 -5.76 -15.91
C ASN A 104 14.03 -5.73 -14.93
N VAL A 105 13.72 -6.86 -14.30
CA VAL A 105 12.67 -6.93 -13.27
C VAL A 105 13.04 -6.09 -12.05
N TYR A 106 14.31 -6.07 -11.64
CA TYR A 106 14.77 -5.21 -10.56
C TYR A 106 14.55 -3.72 -10.86
N LEU A 107 14.86 -3.27 -12.09
CA LEU A 107 14.66 -1.87 -12.49
C LEU A 107 13.17 -1.49 -12.47
N ASP A 108 12.30 -2.34 -13.02
CA ASP A 108 10.86 -2.12 -12.99
C ASP A 108 10.30 -2.09 -11.55
N VAL A 109 10.76 -3.01 -10.70
CA VAL A 109 10.42 -3.04 -9.27
C VAL A 109 10.86 -1.75 -8.58
N LYS A 110 12.08 -1.26 -8.85
CA LYS A 110 12.55 0.02 -8.28
C LYS A 110 11.74 1.22 -8.75
N ASP A 111 11.33 1.22 -10.01
CA ASP A 111 10.44 2.26 -10.54
C ASP A 111 9.08 2.24 -9.85
N LEU A 112 8.47 1.06 -9.71
CA LEU A 112 7.18 0.88 -9.04
C LEU A 112 7.24 1.24 -7.54
N GLU A 113 8.34 0.92 -6.86
CA GLU A 113 8.58 1.27 -5.46
C GLU A 113 8.69 2.80 -5.30
N ARG A 114 9.41 3.47 -6.20
CA ARG A 114 9.61 4.93 -6.19
C ARG A 114 8.29 5.71 -6.28
N VAL A 115 7.33 5.22 -7.05
CA VAL A 115 6.00 5.84 -7.18
C VAL A 115 5.02 5.31 -6.13
N GLY A 116 5.47 4.49 -5.18
CA GLY A 116 4.66 3.99 -4.08
C GLY A 116 3.69 2.87 -4.45
N LEU A 117 3.76 2.25 -5.62
CA LEU A 117 2.82 1.18 -5.99
C LEU A 117 3.11 -0.15 -5.28
N ILE A 118 4.37 -0.34 -4.87
CA ILE A 118 4.84 -1.53 -4.17
C ILE A 118 5.75 -1.15 -3.01
N GLU A 119 5.89 -2.05 -2.05
CA GLU A 119 6.89 -1.98 -0.97
C GLU A 119 7.84 -3.16 -1.03
N LEU A 120 9.09 -2.90 -0.63
CA LEU A 120 10.11 -3.92 -0.45
C LEU A 120 10.40 -4.13 1.03
N HIS A 121 10.15 -5.34 1.51
CA HIS A 121 10.48 -5.74 2.87
C HIS A 121 11.73 -6.61 2.90
N ASN A 122 12.61 -6.36 3.87
CA ASN A 122 13.76 -7.23 4.09
C ASN A 122 13.28 -8.59 4.64
N SER A 123 13.67 -9.67 3.97
CA SER A 123 13.38 -11.05 4.36
C SER A 123 14.68 -11.85 4.34
N GLY A 124 15.45 -11.78 5.42
CA GLY A 124 16.80 -12.31 5.49
C GLY A 124 17.73 -11.61 4.50
N ARG A 125 18.32 -12.36 3.55
CA ARG A 125 19.17 -11.81 2.47
C ARG A 125 18.39 -11.34 1.23
N ALA A 126 17.07 -11.57 1.19
CA ALA A 126 16.23 -11.23 0.05
C ALA A 126 15.32 -10.03 0.35
N LYS A 127 14.79 -9.41 -0.72
CA LYS A 127 13.73 -8.39 -0.64
C LYS A 127 12.41 -8.98 -1.12
N ARG A 128 11.46 -9.14 -0.20
CA ARG A 128 10.08 -9.52 -0.49
C ARG A 128 9.36 -8.32 -1.10
N VAL A 129 8.55 -8.57 -2.13
CA VAL A 129 7.84 -7.53 -2.87
C VAL A 129 6.36 -7.62 -2.56
N GLU A 130 5.73 -6.51 -2.14
CA GLU A 130 4.32 -6.44 -1.81
C GLU A 130 3.64 -5.28 -2.52
N LEU A 131 2.38 -5.46 -2.93
CA LEU A 131 1.56 -4.38 -3.48
C LEU A 131 1.01 -3.52 -2.34
N LYS A 132 1.01 -2.20 -2.50
CA LYS A 132 0.31 -1.28 -1.59
C LYS A 132 -1.19 -1.15 -1.87
N TYR A 133 -1.59 -1.43 -3.12
CA TYR A 133 -2.94 -1.24 -3.63
C TYR A 133 -3.46 -2.53 -4.25
N ASN A 134 -4.76 -2.81 -4.07
CA ASN A 134 -5.39 -4.03 -4.59
C ASN A 134 -6.22 -3.79 -5.85
N GLU A 135 -6.52 -2.52 -6.17
CA GLU A 135 -7.29 -2.09 -7.35
C GLU A 135 -6.59 -0.97 -8.13
N VAL A 136 -6.80 -0.96 -9.45
CA VAL A 136 -6.35 0.08 -10.38
C VAL A 136 -7.59 0.60 -11.13
N VAL A 137 -7.85 1.90 -11.02
CA VAL A 137 -8.99 2.56 -11.67
C VAL A 137 -8.47 3.54 -12.71
N ILE A 138 -8.94 3.39 -13.96
CA ILE A 138 -8.64 4.33 -15.04
C ILE A 138 -9.75 5.39 -15.06
N ALA A 139 -9.38 6.65 -14.85
CA ALA A 139 -10.26 7.80 -15.00
C ALA A 139 -9.97 8.49 -16.33
N ILE A 140 -11.01 8.62 -17.17
CA ILE A 140 -10.98 9.31 -18.46
C ILE A 140 -11.38 10.76 -18.26
#